data_AF-A0A7L3M3C4-F1
#
_entry.id   AF-A0A7L3M3C4-F1
#
_cell.length_a   1.000
_cell.length_b   1.000
_cell.length_c   1.000
_cell.angle_alpha   90.00
_cell.angle_beta   90.00
_cell.angle_gamma   90.00
#
_symmetry.space_group_name_H-M   'P 1'
#
loop_
_entity.id
_entity.type
_entity.pdbx_description
1 polymer ?
#
loop_
_entity_poly.entity_id
_entity_poly.type
_entity_poly.pdbx_seq_one_letter_code
_entity_poly.pdbx_strand_id
1 'polypeptide(L)'
;MLEDQGSKDSRQGQWQRRRRLDGALNRVPVGFYQKVWKVLQKCHGLSVEGFVLPSSTTREMTPGEMKFAVHVESVLNRVPQPEYRQLLVEAILVLTMLVDMEVHTIGGIIAVEKILHIANDLFYEEQKALGADEHMLERDPSTGICSLLYDSAPSGRFGTMTYLSKSVALYVYDFLPTDGCSMQ
;
A
#
# COMPACT_ATOMS: atom_id res chain seq x y z
N MET A 1 -15.78 -4.50 -45.11
CA MET A 1 -14.80 -4.81 -44.04
C MET A 1 -13.84 -3.65 -43.94
N LEU A 2 -14.05 -2.77 -42.96
CA LEU A 2 -13.03 -1.82 -42.51
C LEU A 2 -12.83 -2.15 -41.04
N GLU A 3 -11.67 -2.73 -40.74
CA GLU A 3 -11.24 -3.02 -39.38
C GLU A 3 -10.99 -1.68 -38.69
N ASP A 4 -11.81 -1.38 -37.69
CA ASP A 4 -11.60 -0.29 -36.75
C ASP A 4 -10.40 -0.66 -35.88
N GLN A 5 -9.19 -0.27 -36.32
CA GLN A 5 -8.01 -0.27 -35.46
C GLN A 5 -8.21 0.83 -34.41
N GLY A 6 -8.89 0.47 -33.32
CA GLY A 6 -8.96 1.28 -32.12
C GLY A 6 -7.57 1.74 -31.72
N SER A 7 -7.35 3.05 -31.82
CA SER A 7 -6.17 3.74 -31.29
C SER A 7 -5.92 3.24 -29.87
N LYS A 8 -4.89 2.41 -29.66
CA LYS A 8 -4.44 2.06 -28.31
C LYS A 8 -4.10 3.37 -27.62
N ASP A 9 -4.91 3.77 -26.65
CA ASP A 9 -4.71 4.97 -25.87
C ASP A 9 -3.28 4.93 -25.29
N SER A 10 -2.41 5.86 -25.71
CA SER A 10 -0.97 5.83 -25.35
C SER A 10 -0.72 5.96 -23.83
N ARG A 11 -1.81 6.17 -23.08
CA ARG A 11 -1.88 6.24 -21.62
C ARG A 11 -1.95 4.88 -20.94
N GLN A 12 -2.31 3.81 -21.65
CA GLN A 12 -2.38 2.46 -21.06
C GLN A 12 -0.97 1.93 -20.70
N GLY A 13 -0.85 1.37 -19.51
CA GLY A 13 0.36 0.80 -18.93
C GLY A 13 1.35 1.84 -18.40
N GLN A 14 1.03 3.14 -18.40
CA GLN A 14 1.98 4.18 -17.97
C GLN A 14 2.36 4.07 -16.49
N TRP A 15 1.37 3.85 -15.62
CA TRP A 15 1.62 3.77 -14.18
C TRP A 15 2.21 2.43 -13.79
N GLN A 16 1.77 1.34 -14.43
CA GLN A 16 2.38 0.03 -14.20
C GLN A 16 3.86 0.04 -14.58
N ARG A 17 4.22 0.60 -15.74
CA ARG A 17 5.63 0.76 -16.15
C ARG A 17 6.42 1.62 -15.16
N ARG A 18 5.84 2.72 -14.68
CA ARG A 18 6.48 3.58 -13.67
C ARG A 18 6.73 2.83 -12.37
N ARG A 19 5.73 2.11 -11.85
CA ARG A 19 5.87 1.29 -10.63
C ARG A 19 6.92 0.19 -10.79
N ARG A 20 6.99 -0.46 -11.96
CA ARG A 20 8.06 -1.43 -12.27
C ARG A 20 9.45 -0.80 -12.19
N LEU A 21 9.63 0.37 -12.79
CA LEU A 21 10.92 1.09 -12.77
C LEU A 21 11.29 1.53 -11.36
N ASP A 22 10.35 2.18 -10.66
CA ASP A 22 10.59 2.69 -9.31
C ASP A 22 10.81 1.53 -8.31
N GLY A 23 10.07 0.43 -8.44
CA GLY A 23 10.26 -0.79 -7.65
C GLY A 23 11.62 -1.44 -7.90
N ALA A 24 12.02 -1.62 -9.17
CA ALA A 24 13.30 -2.23 -9.52
C ALA A 24 14.50 -1.41 -9.01
N LEU A 25 14.35 -0.09 -8.92
CA LEU A 25 15.37 0.83 -8.42
C LEU A 25 15.25 1.14 -6.91
N ASN A 26 14.31 0.50 -6.20
CA ASN A 26 13.98 0.81 -4.80
C ASN A 26 13.75 2.31 -4.54
N ARG A 27 13.15 3.00 -5.52
CA ARG A 27 12.80 4.41 -5.37
C ARG A 27 11.62 4.54 -4.44
N VAL A 28 11.76 5.44 -3.49
CA VAL A 28 10.72 5.82 -2.53
C VAL A 28 10.61 7.34 -2.46
N PRO A 29 9.46 7.90 -2.05
CA PRO A 29 9.32 9.34 -1.89
C PRO A 29 10.28 9.92 -0.84
N VAL A 30 10.55 11.22 -0.98
CA VAL A 30 11.40 11.94 -0.03
C VAL A 30 10.84 11.82 1.39
N GLY A 31 11.72 11.51 2.34
CA GLY A 31 11.38 11.32 3.75
C GLY A 31 10.65 10.01 4.08
N PHE A 32 10.58 9.06 3.13
CA PHE A 32 9.90 7.78 3.33
C PHE A 32 10.38 7.04 4.59
N TYR A 33 11.69 6.88 4.78
CA TYR A 33 12.23 6.15 5.95
C TYR A 33 11.88 6.86 7.27
N GLN A 34 11.99 8.19 7.33
CA GLN A 34 11.58 8.97 8.50
C GLN A 34 10.09 8.82 8.79
N LYS A 35 9.26 8.66 7.76
CA LYS A 35 7.82 8.38 7.91
C LYS A 35 7.56 6.97 8.42
N VAL A 36 8.24 5.95 7.88
CA VAL A 36 8.17 4.56 8.38
C VAL A 36 8.53 4.50 9.86
N TRP A 37 9.59 5.22 10.25
CA TRP A 37 9.98 5.34 11.65
C TRP A 37 8.83 5.80 12.54
N LYS A 38 8.16 6.89 12.16
CA LYS A 38 7.03 7.45 12.92
C LYS A 38 5.85 6.47 12.98
N VAL A 39 5.59 5.72 11.91
CA VAL A 39 4.56 4.67 11.91
C VAL A 39 4.92 3.55 12.89
N LEU A 40 6.18 3.10 12.93
CA LEU A 40 6.64 2.09 13.88
C LEU A 40 6.53 2.54 15.35
N GLN A 41 6.52 3.85 15.62
CA GLN A 41 6.26 4.35 16.98
C GLN A 41 4.79 4.20 17.40
N LYS A 42 3.87 3.91 16.47
CA LYS A 42 2.45 3.74 16.73
C LYS A 42 2.01 2.27 16.82
N CYS A 43 2.81 1.29 16.40
CA CYS A 43 2.46 -0.13 16.40
C CYS A 43 3.59 -1.03 16.92
N HIS A 44 3.39 -2.35 17.00
CA HIS A 44 4.45 -3.30 17.36
C HIS A 44 5.37 -3.66 16.19
N GLY A 45 4.95 -3.37 14.96
CA GLY A 45 5.75 -3.57 13.75
C GLY A 45 4.93 -3.50 12.48
N LEU A 46 5.63 -3.46 11.35
CA LEU A 46 5.04 -3.61 10.01
C LEU A 46 5.40 -4.99 9.48
N SER A 47 4.43 -5.74 8.97
CA SER A 47 4.68 -6.95 8.19
C SER A 47 4.54 -6.66 6.71
N VAL A 48 5.48 -7.18 5.93
CA VAL A 48 5.45 -7.19 4.47
C VAL A 48 5.72 -8.62 4.04
N GLU A 49 4.72 -9.29 3.47
CA GLU A 49 4.82 -10.68 3.00
C GLU A 49 5.35 -11.62 4.10
N GLY A 50 4.85 -11.46 5.33
CA GLY A 50 5.24 -12.27 6.48
C GLY A 50 6.60 -11.90 7.11
N PHE A 51 7.39 -11.01 6.49
CA PHE A 51 8.60 -10.46 7.10
C PHE A 51 8.25 -9.26 7.96
N VAL A 52 8.72 -9.25 9.21
CA VAL A 52 8.37 -8.20 10.18
C VAL A 52 9.53 -7.23 10.35
N LEU A 53 9.22 -5.94 10.20
CA LEU A 53 10.01 -4.81 10.69
C LEU A 53 9.49 -4.42 12.08
N PRO A 54 10.16 -4.82 13.17
CA PRO A 54 9.65 -4.62 14.52
C PRO A 54 9.81 -3.16 14.97
N SER A 55 8.94 -2.70 15.87
CA SER A 55 9.06 -1.35 16.44
C SER A 55 10.29 -1.18 17.33
N SER A 56 10.89 -2.27 17.84
CA SER A 56 12.16 -2.24 18.59
C SER A 56 13.30 -1.65 17.77
N THR A 57 13.26 -1.73 16.44
CA THR A 57 14.23 -1.07 15.55
C THR A 57 14.33 0.43 15.83
N THR A 58 13.23 1.06 16.28
CA THR A 58 13.22 2.49 16.64
C THR A 58 13.99 2.83 17.92
N ARG A 59 14.38 1.83 18.71
CA ARG A 59 15.17 2.00 19.94
C ARG A 59 16.66 1.79 19.72
N GLU A 60 17.03 1.14 18.61
CA GLU A 60 18.40 0.71 18.31
C GLU A 60 19.10 1.57 17.26
N MET A 61 18.37 2.46 16.59
CA MET A 61 18.83 3.26 15.45
C MET A 61 18.30 4.70 15.57
N THR A 62 18.48 5.53 14.54
CA THR A 62 17.78 6.82 14.42
C THR A 62 17.13 6.97 13.02
N PRO A 63 16.08 7.79 12.86
CA PRO A 63 15.34 7.90 11.60
C PRO A 63 16.15 8.47 10.42
N GLY A 64 17.29 9.10 10.70
CA GLY A 64 18.19 9.70 9.69
C GLY A 64 19.37 8.82 9.31
N GLU A 65 19.58 7.70 10.00
CA GLU A 65 20.74 6.83 9.78
C GLU A 65 20.54 5.86 8.61
N MET A 66 21.61 5.62 7.86
CA MET A 66 21.63 4.66 6.75
C MET A 66 21.21 3.24 7.19
N LYS A 67 21.58 2.83 8.41
CA LYS A 67 21.27 1.50 8.95
C LYS A 67 19.77 1.23 8.99
N PHE A 68 18.98 2.23 9.39
CA PHE A 68 17.51 2.11 9.42
C PHE A 68 16.96 1.97 8.00
N ALA A 69 17.40 2.83 7.07
CA ALA A 69 16.96 2.79 5.67
C ALA A 69 17.26 1.42 5.03
N VAL A 70 18.48 0.91 5.18
CA VAL A 70 18.89 -0.41 4.68
C VAL A 70 18.03 -1.53 5.27
N HIS A 71 17.65 -1.43 6.55
CA HIS A 71 16.80 -2.43 7.17
C HIS A 71 15.37 -2.42 6.58
N VAL A 72 14.77 -1.23 6.42
CA VAL A 72 13.46 -1.09 5.75
C VAL A 72 13.52 -1.63 4.32
N GLU A 73 14.55 -1.26 3.56
CA GLU A 73 14.76 -1.76 2.20
C GLU A 73 14.91 -3.27 2.16
N SER A 74 15.64 -3.87 3.12
CA SER A 74 15.83 -5.33 3.17
C SER A 74 14.51 -6.09 3.34
N VAL A 75 13.53 -5.50 4.03
CA VAL A 75 12.18 -6.06 4.19
C VAL A 75 11.39 -5.88 2.90
N LEU A 76 11.36 -4.68 2.30
CA LEU A 76 10.66 -4.43 1.03
C LEU A 76 11.22 -5.23 -0.15
N ASN A 77 12.53 -5.49 -0.16
CA ASN A 77 13.21 -6.29 -1.18
C ASN A 77 12.86 -7.78 -1.13
N ARG A 78 12.15 -8.25 -0.10
CA ARG A 78 11.59 -9.61 -0.07
C ARG A 78 10.48 -9.81 -1.09
N VAL A 79 9.82 -8.72 -1.49
CA VAL A 79 8.77 -8.71 -2.51
C VAL A 79 9.40 -8.81 -3.89
N PRO A 80 9.20 -9.88 -4.68
CA PRO A 80 9.93 -10.06 -5.93
C PRO A 80 9.41 -9.17 -7.07
N GLN A 81 8.10 -8.91 -7.13
CA GLN A 81 7.50 -8.08 -8.18
C GLN A 81 7.65 -6.59 -7.85
N PRO A 82 8.31 -5.78 -8.70
CA PRO A 82 8.59 -4.39 -8.40
C PRO A 82 7.33 -3.51 -8.33
N GLU A 83 6.32 -3.77 -9.16
CA GLU A 83 5.05 -3.03 -9.12
C GLU A 83 4.25 -3.29 -7.85
N TYR A 84 4.29 -4.51 -7.32
CA TYR A 84 3.66 -4.88 -6.06
C TYR A 84 4.39 -4.24 -4.88
N ARG A 85 5.72 -4.25 -4.90
CA ARG A 85 6.54 -3.52 -3.93
C ARG A 85 6.19 -2.04 -3.89
N GLN A 86 5.96 -1.39 -5.03
CA GLN A 86 5.56 0.02 -5.06
C GLN A 86 4.16 0.26 -4.49
N LEU A 87 3.19 -0.63 -4.72
CA LEU A 87 1.89 -0.51 -4.07
C LEU A 87 1.98 -0.67 -2.54
N LEU A 88 2.89 -1.51 -2.04
CA LEU A 88 3.17 -1.63 -0.60
C LEU A 88 3.84 -0.36 -0.05
N VAL A 89 4.76 0.27 -0.81
CA VAL A 89 5.33 1.58 -0.47
C VAL A 89 4.25 2.65 -0.38
N GLU A 90 3.33 2.69 -1.36
CA GLU A 90 2.16 3.58 -1.34
C GLU A 90 1.27 3.31 -0.11
N ALA A 91 0.99 2.05 0.22
CA ALA A 91 0.21 1.68 1.40
C ALA A 91 0.87 2.15 2.72
N ILE A 92 2.19 1.97 2.84
CA ILE A 92 2.97 2.44 3.99
C ILE A 92 2.94 3.97 4.11
N LEU A 93 2.93 4.70 2.99
CA LEU A 93 2.77 6.15 2.99
C LEU A 93 1.39 6.57 3.48
N VAL A 94 0.34 5.86 3.10
CA VAL A 94 -1.02 6.11 3.61
C VAL A 94 -1.09 5.84 5.12
N LEU A 95 -0.42 4.80 5.62
CA LEU A 95 -0.31 4.53 7.06
C LEU A 95 0.32 5.67 7.87
N THR A 96 0.98 6.64 7.24
CA THR A 96 1.50 7.82 7.95
C THR A 96 0.41 8.71 8.53
N MET A 97 -0.84 8.62 8.04
CA MET A 97 -1.99 9.29 8.65
C MET A 97 -2.20 8.86 10.11
N LEU A 98 -1.72 7.66 10.49
CA LEU A 98 -1.78 7.17 11.86
C LEU A 98 -0.87 7.93 12.82
N VAL A 99 0.17 8.57 12.31
CA VAL A 99 1.12 9.36 13.12
C VAL A 99 0.40 10.52 13.78
N ASP A 100 -0.55 11.13 13.07
CA ASP A 100 -1.29 12.31 13.51
C ASP A 100 -2.49 11.96 14.41
N MET A 101 -2.78 10.69 14.63
CA MET A 101 -3.86 10.27 15.54
C MET A 101 -3.47 10.47 17.00
N GLU A 102 -4.41 10.98 17.80
CA GLU A 102 -4.30 11.18 19.26
C GLU A 102 -4.37 9.88 20.07
N VAL A 103 -3.88 8.77 19.51
CA VAL A 103 -3.72 7.49 20.21
C VAL A 103 -2.25 7.22 20.46
N HIS A 104 -1.91 6.77 21.68
CA HIS A 104 -0.52 6.46 22.05
C HIS A 104 0.06 5.33 21.20
N THR A 105 -0.71 4.26 21.00
CA THR A 105 -0.39 3.15 20.10
C THR A 105 -1.69 2.49 19.66
N ILE A 106 -1.72 2.01 18.42
CA ILE A 106 -2.77 1.10 17.92
C ILE A 106 -2.44 -0.37 18.21
N GLY A 107 -1.26 -0.64 18.80
CA GLY A 107 -0.78 -2.00 19.07
C GLY A 107 -0.59 -2.83 17.80
N GLY A 108 -0.38 -4.13 17.99
CA GLY A 108 -0.38 -5.13 16.91
C GLY A 108 0.74 -5.00 15.87
N ILE A 109 0.84 -6.02 15.02
CA ILE A 109 1.66 -5.97 13.79
C ILE A 109 0.71 -5.61 12.65
N ILE A 110 1.02 -4.54 11.92
CA ILE A 110 0.23 -4.11 10.77
C ILE A 110 0.70 -4.89 9.55
N ALA A 111 -0.15 -5.74 9.00
CA ALA A 111 0.14 -6.48 7.77
C ALA A 111 -0.17 -5.60 6.56
N VAL A 112 0.88 -5.07 5.93
CA VAL A 112 0.75 -4.11 4.81
C VAL A 112 0.14 -4.79 3.59
N GLU A 113 0.47 -6.06 3.33
CA GLU A 113 -0.12 -6.84 2.25
C GLU A 113 -1.64 -6.98 2.40
N LYS A 114 -2.15 -7.16 3.63
CA LYS A 114 -3.60 -7.26 3.87
C LYS A 114 -4.32 -5.96 3.54
N ILE A 115 -3.75 -4.82 3.91
CA ILE A 115 -4.28 -3.49 3.55
C ILE A 115 -4.36 -3.35 2.04
N LEU A 116 -3.29 -3.73 1.32
CA LEU A 116 -3.27 -3.66 -0.13
C LEU A 116 -4.30 -4.59 -0.77
N HIS A 117 -4.51 -5.79 -0.23
CA HIS A 117 -5.56 -6.70 -0.70
C HIS A 117 -6.98 -6.15 -0.46
N ILE A 118 -7.24 -5.53 0.69
CA ILE A 118 -8.52 -4.85 0.96
C ILE A 118 -8.72 -3.71 -0.06
N ALA A 119 -7.69 -2.91 -0.33
CA ALA A 119 -7.76 -1.86 -1.35
C ALA A 119 -8.05 -2.43 -2.74
N ASN A 120 -7.43 -3.56 -3.09
CA ASN A 120 -7.66 -4.26 -4.34
C ASN A 120 -9.08 -4.77 -4.48
N ASP A 121 -9.65 -5.36 -3.42
CA ASP A 121 -11.03 -5.84 -3.47
C ASP A 121 -12.03 -4.67 -3.56
N LEU A 122 -11.80 -3.56 -2.83
CA LEU A 122 -12.60 -2.35 -2.97
C LEU A 122 -12.54 -1.78 -4.40
N PHE A 123 -11.36 -1.75 -5.01
CA PHE A 123 -11.19 -1.33 -6.41
C PHE A 123 -11.93 -2.26 -7.37
N TYR A 124 -11.72 -3.56 -7.20
CA TYR A 124 -12.31 -4.60 -8.05
C TYR A 124 -13.85 -4.50 -8.05
N GLU A 125 -14.46 -4.43 -6.87
CA GLU A 125 -15.92 -4.33 -6.75
C GLU A 125 -16.47 -3.03 -7.34
N GLU A 126 -15.79 -1.89 -7.15
CA GLU A 126 -16.24 -0.62 -7.75
C GLU A 126 -16.12 -0.63 -9.28
N GLN A 127 -15.02 -1.15 -9.83
CA GLN A 127 -14.87 -1.25 -11.29
C GLN A 127 -15.90 -2.22 -11.89
N LYS A 128 -16.16 -3.35 -11.23
CA LYS A 128 -17.17 -4.31 -11.66
C LYS A 128 -18.58 -3.71 -11.64
N ALA A 129 -18.92 -2.95 -10.60
CA ALA A 129 -20.19 -2.23 -10.51
C ALA A 129 -20.36 -1.16 -11.60
N LEU A 130 -19.25 -0.62 -12.12
CA LEU A 130 -19.23 0.34 -13.23
C LEU A 130 -19.22 -0.33 -14.62
N GLY A 131 -19.28 -1.65 -14.67
CA GLY A 131 -19.37 -2.41 -15.93
C GLY A 131 -18.03 -2.82 -16.54
N ALA A 132 -16.92 -2.79 -15.78
CA ALA A 132 -15.68 -3.40 -16.23
C ALA A 132 -15.85 -4.92 -16.41
N ASP A 133 -15.36 -5.45 -17.52
CA ASP A 133 -15.46 -6.88 -17.83
C ASP A 133 -14.39 -7.73 -17.10
N GLU A 134 -14.52 -9.06 -17.21
CA GLU A 134 -13.59 -9.99 -16.54
C GLU A 134 -12.16 -9.89 -17.06
N HIS A 135 -11.97 -9.53 -18.33
CA HIS A 135 -10.63 -9.39 -18.91
C HIS A 135 -9.92 -8.15 -18.36
N MET A 136 -10.66 -7.04 -18.24
CA MET A 136 -10.19 -5.82 -17.60
C MET A 136 -9.80 -6.07 -16.13
N LEU A 137 -10.54 -6.92 -15.43
CA LEU A 137 -10.32 -7.19 -14.01
C LEU A 137 -9.44 -8.43 -13.74
N GLU A 138 -8.64 -8.84 -14.71
CA GLU A 138 -7.67 -9.93 -14.56
C GLU A 138 -6.71 -9.64 -13.39
N ARG A 139 -6.59 -10.61 -12.48
CA ARG A 139 -5.69 -10.54 -11.33
C ARG A 139 -4.37 -11.22 -11.67
N ASP A 140 -3.26 -10.61 -11.25
CA ASP A 140 -1.95 -11.23 -11.31
C ASP A 140 -1.97 -12.53 -10.48
N PRO A 141 -1.59 -13.68 -11.04
CA PRO A 141 -1.71 -14.97 -10.35
C PRO A 141 -0.74 -15.14 -9.18
N SER A 142 0.33 -14.35 -9.15
CA SER A 142 1.36 -14.40 -8.10
C SER A 142 1.02 -13.50 -6.91
N THR A 143 0.38 -12.36 -7.15
CA THR A 143 0.07 -11.37 -6.10
C THR A 143 -1.42 -11.21 -5.82
N GLY A 144 -2.30 -11.73 -6.67
CA GLY A 144 -3.76 -11.55 -6.56
C GLY A 144 -4.26 -10.13 -6.83
N ILE A 145 -3.39 -9.20 -7.23
CA ILE A 145 -3.74 -7.81 -7.50
C ILE A 145 -4.27 -7.64 -8.92
N CYS A 146 -5.35 -6.89 -9.07
CA CYS A 146 -5.96 -6.53 -10.34
C CYS A 146 -4.97 -5.76 -11.22
N SER A 147 -4.81 -6.19 -12.47
CA SER A 147 -3.90 -5.58 -13.45
C SER A 147 -4.21 -4.10 -13.69
N LEU A 148 -5.50 -3.72 -13.67
CA LEU A 148 -5.91 -2.32 -13.76
C LEU A 148 -5.50 -1.49 -12.54
N LEU A 149 -5.45 -2.08 -11.35
CA LEU A 149 -4.98 -1.36 -10.16
C LEU A 149 -3.48 -1.04 -10.28
N TYR A 150 -2.68 -1.97 -10.82
CA TYR A 150 -1.27 -1.72 -11.11
C TYR A 150 -1.05 -0.56 -12.08
N ASP A 151 -2.00 -0.30 -12.98
CA ASP A 151 -1.94 0.80 -13.94
C ASP A 151 -2.76 2.04 -13.55
N SER A 152 -3.39 2.02 -12.37
CA SER A 152 -4.14 3.17 -11.88
C SER A 152 -3.20 4.25 -11.37
N ALA A 153 -3.49 5.52 -11.67
CA ALA A 153 -2.74 6.64 -11.13
C ALA A 153 -2.78 6.65 -9.59
N PRO A 154 -1.79 7.24 -8.89
CA PRO A 154 -1.89 7.41 -7.44
C PRO A 154 -3.11 8.25 -7.04
N SER A 155 -3.37 9.34 -7.75
CA SER A 155 -4.47 10.26 -7.47
C SER A 155 -5.67 10.06 -8.41
N GLY A 156 -6.78 10.72 -8.07
CA GLY A 156 -8.03 10.67 -8.84
C GLY A 156 -9.05 9.71 -8.24
N ARG A 157 -10.28 9.76 -8.79
CA ARG A 157 -11.43 9.00 -8.26
C ARG A 157 -11.14 7.49 -8.14
N PHE A 158 -10.50 6.92 -9.16
CA PHE A 158 -10.13 5.50 -9.22
C PHE A 158 -8.63 5.28 -8.99
N GLY A 159 -7.95 6.26 -8.39
CA GLY A 159 -6.52 6.17 -8.10
C GLY A 159 -6.21 5.26 -6.91
N THR A 160 -5.01 4.70 -6.87
CA THR A 160 -4.60 3.75 -5.82
C THR A 160 -4.70 4.35 -4.41
N MET A 161 -4.35 5.63 -4.24
CA MET A 161 -4.40 6.30 -2.93
C MET A 161 -5.83 6.39 -2.38
N THR A 162 -6.86 6.45 -3.24
CA THR A 162 -8.26 6.46 -2.82
C THR A 162 -8.63 5.16 -2.12
N TYR A 163 -8.27 4.02 -2.72
CA TYR A 163 -8.56 2.70 -2.16
C TYR A 163 -7.66 2.35 -0.99
N LEU A 164 -6.38 2.72 -1.06
CA LEU A 164 -5.45 2.55 0.05
C LEU A 164 -5.91 3.33 1.28
N SER A 165 -6.36 4.58 1.12
CA SER A 165 -6.88 5.37 2.24
C SER A 165 -8.11 4.74 2.89
N LYS A 166 -9.06 4.24 2.07
CA LYS A 166 -10.22 3.49 2.57
C LYS A 166 -9.78 2.21 3.30
N SER A 167 -8.86 1.44 2.72
CA SER A 167 -8.38 0.18 3.31
C SER A 167 -7.65 0.38 4.62
N VAL A 168 -6.83 1.43 4.76
CA VAL A 168 -6.16 1.77 6.02
C VAL A 168 -7.17 2.16 7.07
N ALA A 169 -8.16 2.99 6.74
CA ALA A 169 -9.23 3.36 7.66
C ALA A 169 -10.00 2.13 8.18
N LEU A 170 -10.36 1.21 7.28
CA LEU A 170 -11.03 -0.05 7.64
C LEU A 170 -10.12 -0.94 8.50
N TYR A 171 -8.88 -1.14 8.07
CA TYR A 171 -7.93 -2.03 8.76
C TYR A 171 -7.63 -1.55 10.17
N VAL A 172 -7.47 -0.23 10.36
CA VAL A 172 -7.10 0.36 11.65
C VAL A 172 -8.30 0.50 12.58
N TYR A 173 -9.52 0.60 12.05
CA TYR A 173 -10.73 0.62 12.86
C TYR A 173 -10.80 -0.57 13.84
N ASP A 174 -10.36 -1.75 13.41
CA ASP A 174 -10.31 -2.96 14.24
C ASP A 174 -9.32 -2.87 15.42
N PHE A 175 -8.39 -1.93 15.40
CA PHE A 175 -7.38 -1.71 16.45
C PHE A 175 -7.73 -0.56 17.39
N LEU A 176 -8.71 0.27 17.03
CA LEU A 176 -9.15 1.35 17.89
C LEU A 176 -9.98 0.79 19.04
N PRO A 177 -9.87 1.34 20.26
CA PRO A 177 -10.77 0.96 21.34
C PRO A 177 -12.19 1.21 20.84
N THR A 178 -13.02 0.17 20.80
CA THR A 178 -14.46 0.35 20.67
C THR A 178 -14.86 1.25 21.83
N ASP A 179 -15.40 2.43 21.55
CA ASP A 179 -16.04 3.25 22.58
C ASP A 179 -17.14 2.41 23.22
N GLY A 180 -16.78 1.72 24.30
CA GLY A 180 -17.69 1.03 25.19
C GLY A 180 -18.44 2.10 25.95
N CYS A 181 -19.40 2.74 25.27
CA CYS A 181 -20.40 3.58 25.90
C CYS A 181 -21.24 2.67 26.81
N SER A 182 -20.74 2.46 28.02
CA SER A 182 -21.51 1.90 29.12
C SER A 182 -22.47 3.01 29.52
N MET A 183 -23.65 3.03 28.92
CA MET A 183 -24.76 3.81 29.45
C MET A 183 -25.07 3.22 30.84
N GLN A 184 -24.63 3.91 31.88
CA GLN A 184 -25.11 3.71 33.25
C GLN A 184 -26.48 4.38 33.43
#